data_AF-A0A8B8A6W7-F1
#
_entry.id   AF-A0A8B8A6W7-F1
#
_cell.length_a   1.000
_cell.length_b   1.000
_cell.length_c   1.000
_cell.angle_alpha   90.00
_cell.angle_beta   90.00
_cell.angle_gamma   90.00
#
_symmetry.space_group_name_H-M   'P 1'
#
loop_
_entity.id
_entity.type
_entity.pdbx_description
1 polymer ?
#
loop_
_entity_poly.entity_id
_entity_poly.type
_entity_poly.pdbx_seq_one_letter_code
_entity_poly.pdbx_strand_id
1 'polypeptide(L)'
;MEITERVNSSSSCLRTLKDVKKKWQDIQSHTKKKEATRKTEMKRTGGGHPPSELKAWEEKIIGVLSNEILSGIEGGVDSLDTDSNKSGVGSTCMSGKRNFD
;
A
#
# COMPACT_ATOMS: atom_id res chain seq x y z
N MET A 1 6.10 -17.27 -21.54
CA MET A 1 5.64 -15.89 -21.87
C MET A 1 4.12 -15.75 -21.83
N GLU A 2 3.40 -16.78 -21.42
CA GLU A 2 1.94 -16.90 -21.43
C GLU A 2 1.15 -15.70 -20.86
N ILE A 3 1.60 -15.11 -19.74
CA ILE A 3 0.90 -13.96 -19.14
C ILE A 3 1.00 -12.72 -20.04
N THR A 4 2.16 -12.45 -20.63
CA THR A 4 2.36 -11.30 -21.52
C THR A 4 1.51 -11.45 -22.78
N GLU A 5 1.43 -12.66 -23.34
CA GLU A 5 0.60 -12.96 -24.51
C GLU A 5 -0.89 -12.73 -24.22
N ARG A 6 -1.40 -13.23 -23.09
CA ARG A 6 -2.80 -12.99 -22.69
C ARG A 6 -3.12 -11.52 -22.42
N VAL A 7 -2.18 -10.79 -21.83
CA VAL A 7 -2.34 -9.35 -21.61
C VAL A 7 -2.39 -8.62 -22.95
N ASN A 8 -1.51 -8.96 -23.88
CA ASN A 8 -1.47 -8.36 -25.20
C ASN A 8 -2.72 -8.74 -26.02
N SER A 9 -3.23 -9.97 -25.93
CA SER A 9 -4.46 -10.39 -26.62
C SER A 9 -5.72 -9.66 -26.12
N SER A 10 -5.70 -9.19 -24.87
CA SER A 10 -6.82 -8.51 -24.23
C SER A 10 -6.68 -6.98 -24.24
N SER A 11 -5.66 -6.45 -24.89
CA SER A 11 -5.34 -5.01 -24.88
C SER A 11 -5.03 -4.49 -26.28
N SER A 12 -5.19 -3.17 -26.47
CA SER A 12 -4.88 -2.51 -27.74
C SER A 12 -3.40 -2.13 -27.90
N CYS A 13 -2.54 -2.39 -26.90
CA CYS A 13 -1.11 -2.08 -26.95
C CYS A 13 -0.25 -3.31 -26.70
N LEU A 14 0.83 -3.46 -27.46
CA LEU A 14 1.82 -4.49 -27.19
C LEU A 14 2.70 -4.07 -26.01
N ARG A 15 2.80 -4.94 -24.99
CA ARG A 15 3.66 -4.73 -23.83
C ARG A 15 4.74 -5.79 -23.77
N THR A 16 5.89 -5.38 -23.22
CA THR A 16 6.95 -6.33 -22.88
C THR A 16 6.67 -6.97 -21.53
N LEU A 17 7.34 -8.09 -21.25
CA LEU A 17 7.27 -8.75 -19.94
C LEU A 17 7.73 -7.83 -18.80
N LYS A 18 8.69 -6.93 -19.06
CA LYS A 18 9.16 -5.93 -18.09
C LYS A 18 8.03 -4.97 -17.71
N ASP A 19 7.28 -4.48 -18.70
CA ASP A 19 6.18 -3.54 -18.48
C ASP A 19 5.03 -4.20 -17.72
N VAL A 20 4.71 -5.45 -18.06
CA VAL A 20 3.67 -6.22 -17.35
C VAL A 20 4.04 -6.42 -15.90
N LYS A 21 5.29 -6.83 -15.61
CA LYS A 21 5.80 -6.98 -14.24
C LYS A 21 5.77 -5.66 -13.49
N LYS A 22 6.26 -4.57 -14.10
CA LYS A 22 6.26 -3.25 -13.48
C LYS A 22 4.85 -2.78 -13.16
N LYS A 23 3.91 -2.93 -14.10
CA LYS A 23 2.51 -2.54 -13.89
C LYS A 23 1.86 -3.34 -12.77
N TRP A 24 2.15 -4.65 -12.68
CA TRP A 24 1.68 -5.48 -11.57
C TRP A 24 2.22 -4.97 -10.22
N GLN A 25 3.52 -4.67 -10.13
CA GLN A 25 4.12 -4.09 -8.93
C GLN A 25 3.48 -2.75 -8.53
N ASP A 26 3.21 -1.88 -9.51
CA ASP A 26 2.58 -0.59 -9.25
C ASP A 26 1.13 -0.77 -8.75
N ILE A 27 0.37 -1.71 -9.33
CA ILE A 27 -0.98 -2.08 -8.89
C ILE A 27 -0.96 -2.61 -7.45
N GLN A 28 -0.03 -3.52 -7.14
CA GLN A 28 0.14 -4.04 -5.78
C GLN A 28 0.48 -2.91 -4.81
N SER A 29 1.44 -2.05 -5.15
CA SER A 29 1.87 -0.92 -4.31
C SER A 29 0.71 0.03 -3.99
N HIS A 30 -0.03 0.44 -5.01
CA HIS A 30 -1.19 1.32 -4.82
C HIS A 30 -2.27 0.69 -3.95
N THR A 31 -2.59 -0.58 -4.21
CA THR A 31 -3.62 -1.32 -3.45
C THR A 31 -3.20 -1.50 -1.99
N LYS A 32 -1.93 -1.85 -1.74
CA LYS A 32 -1.36 -1.97 -0.38
C LYS A 32 -1.44 -0.66 0.38
N LYS A 33 -1.04 0.44 -0.25
CA LYS A 33 -1.11 1.77 0.36
C LYS A 33 -2.54 2.12 0.75
N LYS A 34 -3.49 1.91 -0.15
CA LYS A 34 -4.91 2.17 0.11
C LYS A 34 -5.44 1.30 1.25
N GLU A 35 -5.11 0.01 1.27
CA GLU A 35 -5.54 -0.90 2.33
C GLU A 35 -4.93 -0.56 3.69
N ALA A 36 -3.66 -0.17 3.72
CA ALA A 36 -3.00 0.28 4.95
C ALA A 36 -3.68 1.55 5.52
N THR A 37 -4.02 2.51 4.66
CA THR A 37 -4.80 3.69 5.04
C THR A 37 -6.17 3.28 5.58
N ARG A 38 -6.90 2.41 4.87
CA ARG A 38 -8.22 1.91 5.30
C ARG A 38 -8.15 1.24 6.67
N LYS A 39 -7.17 0.36 6.89
CA LYS A 39 -6.95 -0.31 8.18
C LYS A 39 -6.63 0.68 9.31
N THR A 40 -5.86 1.73 9.01
CA THR A 40 -5.54 2.78 9.98
C THR A 40 -6.78 3.60 10.34
N GLU A 41 -7.58 3.97 9.34
CA GLU A 41 -8.86 4.67 9.53
C GLU A 41 -9.86 3.82 10.31
N MET A 42 -9.96 2.52 10.01
CA MET A 42 -10.81 1.56 10.75
C MET A 42 -10.47 1.49 12.24
N LYS A 43 -9.17 1.60 12.57
CA LYS A 43 -8.70 1.58 13.96
C LYS A 43 -8.85 2.93 14.67
N ARG A 44 -9.07 4.02 13.91
CA ARG A 44 -9.19 5.36 14.47
C ARG A 44 -10.56 5.52 15.13
N THR A 45 -10.56 5.62 16.45
CA THR A 45 -11.77 5.83 17.24
C THR A 45 -12.01 7.33 17.46
N GLY A 46 -13.28 7.74 17.36
CA GLY A 46 -13.74 9.11 17.60
C GLY A 46 -14.30 9.80 16.36
N GLY A 47 -15.64 9.83 16.23
CA GLY A 47 -16.47 10.73 15.39
C GLY A 47 -16.14 10.93 13.91
N GLY A 48 -15.09 10.33 13.37
CA GLY A 48 -14.60 10.56 12.02
C GLY A 48 -15.46 9.88 10.95
N HIS A 49 -15.26 10.30 9.71
CA HIS A 49 -15.90 9.67 8.56
C HIS A 49 -15.52 8.18 8.46
N PRO A 50 -16.45 7.33 7.96
CA PRO A 50 -16.16 5.93 7.74
C PRO A 50 -14.97 5.78 6.77
N PRO A 51 -14.15 4.75 6.93
CA PRO A 51 -13.03 4.46 6.04
C PRO A 51 -13.50 4.33 4.59
N SER A 52 -12.64 4.74 3.65
CA SER A 52 -12.95 4.60 2.23
C SER A 52 -13.11 3.14 1.81
N GLU A 53 -14.16 2.84 1.05
CA GLU A 53 -14.40 1.50 0.53
C GLU A 53 -13.36 1.09 -0.54
N LEU A 54 -13.08 -0.21 -0.57
CA LEU A 54 -12.28 -0.81 -1.62
C LEU A 54 -13.16 -1.10 -2.83
N LYS A 55 -12.60 -0.95 -4.02
CA LYS A 55 -13.24 -1.41 -5.25
C LYS A 55 -13.14 -2.94 -5.29
N ALA A 56 -14.11 -3.61 -5.93
CA ALA A 56 -14.13 -5.07 -6.03
C ALA A 56 -12.83 -5.68 -6.62
N TRP A 57 -12.13 -4.98 -7.52
CA TRP A 57 -10.86 -5.44 -8.07
C TRP A 57 -9.67 -5.25 -7.10
N GLU A 58 -9.73 -4.24 -6.22
CA GLU A 58 -8.73 -4.01 -5.16
C GLU A 58 -8.84 -5.11 -4.11
N GLU A 59 -10.05 -5.52 -3.74
CA GLU A 59 -10.30 -6.64 -2.83
C GLU A 59 -9.76 -7.96 -3.38
N LYS A 60 -9.95 -8.22 -4.69
CA LYS A 60 -9.37 -9.39 -5.35
C LYS A 60 -7.85 -9.38 -5.31
N ILE A 61 -7.22 -8.23 -5.53
CA ILE A 61 -5.76 -8.12 -5.42
C ILE A 61 -5.31 -8.43 -4.00
N ILE A 62 -5.96 -7.85 -2.99
CA ILE A 62 -5.64 -8.10 -1.58
C ILE A 62 -5.77 -9.60 -1.26
N GLY A 63 -6.81 -10.27 -1.76
CA GLY A 63 -6.98 -11.72 -1.58
C GLY A 63 -5.92 -12.58 -2.27
N VAL A 64 -5.23 -12.06 -3.30
CA VAL A 64 -4.10 -12.74 -3.95
C VAL A 64 -2.79 -12.55 -3.17
N LEU A 65 -2.69 -11.51 -2.34
CA LEU A 65 -1.48 -11.21 -1.57
C LEU A 65 -1.51 -11.91 -0.20
N SER A 66 -0.38 -12.46 0.22
CA SER A 66 -0.20 -12.96 1.59
C SER A 66 -0.34 -11.82 2.61
N ASN A 67 -0.87 -12.12 3.80
CA ASN A 67 -1.05 -11.12 4.85
C ASN A 67 0.27 -10.44 5.24
N GLU A 68 1.39 -11.17 5.25
CA GLU A 68 2.74 -10.64 5.50
C GLU A 68 3.12 -9.51 4.52
N ILE A 69 2.78 -9.66 3.24
CA ILE A 69 3.04 -8.64 2.21
C ILE A 69 2.19 -7.37 2.44
N LEU A 70 1.05 -7.51 3.13
CA LEU A 70 0.10 -6.43 3.39
C LEU A 70 0.39 -5.69 4.70
N SER A 71 0.70 -6.39 5.79
CA SER A 71 0.93 -5.80 7.11
C SER A 71 2.39 -5.59 7.47
N GLY A 72 3.32 -6.18 6.70
CA GLY A 72 4.70 -6.35 7.11
C GLY A 72 4.86 -7.51 8.10
N ILE A 73 6.12 -7.85 8.36
CA ILE A 73 6.52 -8.78 9.43
C ILE A 73 6.44 -8.04 10.75
N GLU A 74 5.80 -8.65 11.75
CA GLU A 74 5.70 -8.08 13.09
C GLU A 74 7.10 -7.84 13.70
N GLY A 75 7.37 -6.60 14.14
CA GLY A 75 8.68 -6.20 14.65
C GLY A 75 9.76 -5.99 13.57
N GLY A 76 9.43 -6.15 12.29
CA GLY A 76 10.33 -5.86 11.17
C GLY A 76 10.51 -4.35 10.96
N VAL A 77 11.74 -3.96 10.61
CA VAL A 77 12.07 -2.61 10.13
C VAL A 77 12.45 -2.70 8.65
N ASP A 78 11.74 -1.97 7.80
CA ASP A 78 12.07 -1.87 6.38
C ASP A 78 13.40 -1.13 6.23
N SER A 79 14.49 -1.83 5.87
CA SER A 79 15.84 -1.23 5.74
C SER A 79 16.12 -0.59 4.37
N LEU A 80 15.09 -0.27 3.58
CA LEU A 80 15.23 0.34 2.25
C LEU A 80 14.88 1.83 2.28
N ASP A 81 15.64 2.60 3.04
CA ASP A 81 15.73 4.06 2.88
C ASP A 81 17.05 4.40 2.19
N THR A 82 17.07 4.34 0.87
CA THR A 82 18.09 5.02 0.06
C THR A 82 17.45 5.54 -1.23
N ASP A 83 16.95 6.78 -1.19
CA ASP A 83 17.63 7.89 -1.87
C ASP A 83 17.08 9.25 -1.39
N SER A 84 17.94 10.26 -1.53
CA SER A 84 17.94 11.51 -0.81
C SER A 84 16.94 12.53 -1.38
N ASN A 85 16.40 13.38 -0.49
CA ASN A 85 15.83 14.71 -0.76
C ASN A 85 14.39 14.78 -1.32
N LYS A 86 13.41 14.95 -0.40
CA LYS A 86 12.53 16.14 -0.39
C LYS A 86 11.69 16.24 0.90
N SER A 87 11.89 17.39 1.57
CA SER A 87 10.96 18.16 2.42
C SER A 87 10.16 17.44 3.51
N GLY A 88 10.40 17.87 4.75
CA GLY A 88 9.88 17.31 5.97
C GLY A 88 8.35 17.24 6.07
N VAL A 89 7.92 16.16 6.70
CA VAL A 89 6.76 16.17 7.58
C VAL A 89 7.28 15.67 8.92
N GLY A 90 7.42 16.59 9.87
CA GLY A 90 7.71 16.25 11.25
C GLY A 90 6.64 15.29 11.75
N SER A 91 7.05 14.08 12.08
CA SER A 91 6.24 13.20 12.92
C SER A 91 6.35 13.76 14.33
N THR A 92 5.51 14.72 14.68
CA THR A 92 5.34 15.14 16.07
C THR A 92 4.68 13.99 16.81
N CYS A 93 5.50 13.18 17.46
CA CYS A 93 5.05 12.27 18.49
C CYS A 93 4.40 13.07 19.62
N MET A 94 3.16 12.72 19.94
CA MET A 94 2.44 13.23 21.11
C MET A 94 3.12 12.71 22.38
N SER A 95 3.95 13.53 23.03
CA SER A 95 4.40 13.27 24.39
C SER A 95 3.36 13.76 25.40
N GLY A 96 2.68 12.81 26.04
CA GLY A 96 1.78 13.05 27.16
C GLY A 96 2.54 13.52 28.42
N LYS A 97 2.26 14.77 28.81
CA LYS A 97 2.02 15.33 30.16
C LYS A 97 2.63 14.63 31.39
N ARG A 98 3.44 15.36 32.17
CA ARG A 98 3.39 15.32 33.65
C ARG A 98 3.64 16.72 34.21
N ASN A 99 2.59 17.33 34.76
CA ASN A 99 2.72 18.47 35.68
C ASN A 99 3.12 17.90 37.05
N PHE A 100 4.05 18.57 37.72
CA PHE A 100 4.30 18.40 39.15
C PHE A 100 4.30 19.82 39.72
N ASP A 101 3.27 20.15 40.49
CA ASP A 101 3.33 21.21 41.52
C ASP A 101 3.80 20.54 42.81
#